data_AF-A0A2V8N4G2-F1
#
_entry.id   AF-A0A2V8N4G2-F1
#
_cell.length_a   1.000
_cell.length_b   1.000
_cell.length_c   1.000
_cell.angle_alpha   90.00
_cell.angle_beta   90.00
_cell.angle_gamma   90.00
#
_symmetry.space_group_name_H-M   'P 1'
#
loop_
_entity.id
_entity.type
_entity.pdbx_description
1 polymer ?
#
loop_
_entity_poly.entity_id
_entity_poly.type
_entity_poly.pdbx_seq_one_letter_code
_entity_poly.pdbx_strand_id
1 'polypeptide(L)' 'MIRTQVSLSEDEYRAAKAEAARLGISLAELLRRSLRHILPADEKKPWMRYAGMVETGEKDASQKIDEIVYGHKK' A
#
# COMPACT_ATOMS: atom_id res chain seq x y z
N MET A 1 -13.55 3.13 7.07
CA MET A 1 -12.95 4.44 6.71
C MET A 1 -13.67 5.52 7.48
N ILE A 2 -12.96 6.46 8.12
CA ILE A 2 -13.55 7.60 8.83
C ILE A 2 -13.50 8.82 7.90
N ARG A 3 -14.57 9.62 7.83
CA ARG A 3 -14.60 10.85 7.02
C ARG A 3 -13.87 11.96 7.77
N THR A 4 -12.87 12.55 7.13
CA THR A 4 -12.10 13.67 7.67
C THR A 4 -12.04 14.78 6.63
N GLN A 5 -12.23 16.04 7.04
CA GLN A 5 -12.00 17.20 6.20
C GLN A 5 -10.66 17.83 6.58
N VAL A 6 -9.85 18.13 5.58
CA VAL A 6 -8.56 18.79 5.73
C VAL A 6 -8.55 19.96 4.76
N SER A 7 -8.19 21.15 5.26
CA SER A 7 -8.02 22.33 4.42
C SER A 7 -6.62 22.32 3.81
N LEU A 8 -6.55 22.68 2.53
CA LEU A 8 -5.30 22.89 1.80
C LEU A 8 -5.33 24.31 1.26
N SER A 9 -4.17 24.95 1.16
CA SER A 9 -4.07 26.13 0.30
C SER A 9 -4.43 25.75 -1.15
N GLU A 10 -4.82 26.74 -1.94
CA GLU A 10 -5.17 26.50 -3.34
C GLU A 10 -3.99 25.90 -4.13
N ASP A 11 -2.77 26.39 -3.88
CA ASP A 11 -1.55 25.90 -4.52
C ASP A 11 -1.25 24.45 -4.15
N GLU A 12 -1.35 24.10 -2.86
CA GLU A 12 -1.19 22.71 -2.41
C GLU A 12 -2.24 21.79 -3.03
N TYR A 13 -3.50 22.24 -3.10
CA TYR A 13 -4.57 21.46 -3.70
C TYR A 13 -4.30 21.20 -5.19
N ARG A 14 -3.90 22.22 -5.94
CA ARG A 14 -3.56 22.12 -7.37
C ARG A 14 -2.36 21.19 -7.59
N ALA A 15 -1.29 21.37 -6.82
CA ALA A 15 -0.10 20.53 -6.88
C ALA A 15 -0.43 19.05 -6.57
N ALA A 16 -1.21 18.80 -5.51
CA ALA A 16 -1.62 17.45 -5.15
C ALA A 16 -2.53 16.80 -6.21
N LYS A 17 -3.41 17.57 -6.86
CA LYS A 17 -4.25 17.08 -7.96
C LYS A 17 -3.42 16.73 -9.20
N ALA A 18 -2.43 17.56 -9.55
CA ALA A 18 -1.53 17.29 -10.66
C ALA A 18 -0.70 16.01 -10.41
N GLU A 19 -0.17 15.85 -9.21
CA GLU A 19 0.62 14.66 -8.84
C GLU A 19 -0.23 13.39 -8.80
N ALA A 20 -1.44 13.47 -8.24
CA ALA A 20 -2.38 12.34 -8.26
C ALA A 20 -2.72 11.91 -9.69
N ALA A 21 -2.93 12.87 -10.60
CA ALA A 21 -3.17 12.60 -12.01
C ALA A 21 -1.94 11.97 -12.71
N ARG A 22 -0.74 12.49 -12.44
CA ARG A 22 0.52 11.94 -12.96
C ARG A 22 0.71 10.47 -12.57
N LEU A 23 0.29 10.11 -11.36
CA LEU A 23 0.36 8.76 -10.82
C LEU A 23 -0.85 7.87 -11.20
N GLY A 24 -1.87 8.42 -11.86
CA GLY A 24 -3.09 7.70 -12.20
C GLY A 24 -3.94 7.28 -11.00
N ILE A 25 -3.86 8.00 -9.88
CA ILE A 25 -4.60 7.70 -8.63
C ILE A 25 -5.51 8.87 -8.21
N SER A 26 -6.41 8.61 -7.28
CA SER A 26 -7.24 9.67 -6.68
C SER A 26 -6.45 10.56 -5.72
N LEU A 27 -6.86 11.82 -5.56
CA LEU A 27 -6.29 12.74 -4.54
C LEU A 27 -6.34 12.12 -3.13
N ALA A 28 -7.44 11.46 -2.79
CA ALA A 28 -7.58 10.80 -1.49
C ALA A 28 -6.55 9.68 -1.31
N GLU A 29 -6.20 8.95 -2.38
CA GLU A 29 -5.19 7.91 -2.31
C GLU A 29 -3.78 8.47 -2.21
N LEU A 30 -3.49 9.57 -2.89
CA LEU A 30 -2.24 10.30 -2.69
C LEU A 30 -2.07 10.68 -1.22
N LEU A 31 -3.08 11.31 -0.60
CA LEU A 31 -3.03 11.69 0.82
C LEU A 31 -2.85 10.50 1.76
N ARG A 32 -3.52 9.37 1.51
CA ARG A 32 -3.32 8.14 2.30
C ARG A 32 -1.91 7.59 2.18
N ARG A 33 -1.33 7.58 0.97
CA ARG A 33 0.07 7.15 0.75
C ARG A 33 1.04 8.04 1.51
N SER A 34 0.88 9.36 1.43
CA SER A 34 1.73 10.30 2.17
C SER A 34 1.66 10.06 3.68
N LEU A 35 0.46 9.86 4.24
CA LEU A 35 0.30 9.56 5.67
C LEU A 35 1.00 8.25 6.06
N ARG A 36 0.96 7.20 5.23
CA ARG A 36 1.66 5.92 5.52
C ARG A 36 3.18 6.04 5.58
N HIS A 37 3.78 7.04 4.94
CA HIS A 37 5.23 7.26 5.01
C HIS A 37 5.64 8.02 6.28
N ILE A 38 4.71 8.77 6.88
CA ILE A 38 4.96 9.58 8.09
C ILE A 38 4.58 8.80 9.35
N LEU A 39 3.48 8.06 9.29
CA LEU A 39 2.99 7.28 10.43
C LEU A 39 3.85 6.01 10.59
N PRO A 40 4.25 5.65 11.81
CA PRO A 40 4.95 4.40 12.04
C PRO A 40 4.09 3.22 11.57
N ALA A 41 4.73 2.24 10.92
CA ALA A 41 4.08 0.97 10.65
C ALA A 41 3.63 0.36 11.99
N ASP A 42 2.42 -0.21 12.02
CA ASP A 42 1.88 -0.84 13.23
C ASP A 42 2.90 -1.84 13.80
N GLU A 43 3.51 -1.50 14.93
CA GLU A 43 4.56 -2.29 15.57
C GLU A 43 4.05 -3.65 16.07
N LYS A 44 2.73 -3.82 16.18
CA LYS A 44 2.13 -5.11 16.51
C LYS A 44 2.17 -6.10 15.35
N LYS A 45 2.40 -5.62 14.12
CA LYS A 45 2.52 -6.44 12.90
C LYS A 45 3.70 -5.97 12.06
N PRO A 46 4.93 -6.15 12.56
CA PRO A 46 6.13 -5.66 11.90
C PRO A 46 6.43 -6.36 10.57
N TRP A 47 5.71 -7.40 10.16
CA TRP A 47 5.81 -7.94 8.79
C TRP A 47 5.02 -7.10 7.76
N MET A 48 4.05 -6.29 8.19
CA MET A 48 3.18 -5.50 7.29
C MET A 48 3.89 -4.35 6.59
N ARG A 49 5.06 -3.92 7.06
CA ARG A 49 5.93 -2.96 6.36
C ARG A 49 6.40 -3.46 4.98
N TYR A 50 6.34 -4.76 4.74
CA TYR A 50 6.67 -5.39 3.46
C TYR A 50 5.43 -5.80 2.63
N ALA A 51 4.22 -5.53 3.14
CA ALA A 51 2.99 -5.87 2.43
C ALA A 51 2.87 -5.04 1.14
N GLY A 52 2.77 -5.71 -0.01
CA GLY A 52 2.76 -5.06 -1.32
C GLY A 52 4.14 -4.63 -1.83
N MET A 53 5.24 -5.01 -1.15
CA MET A 53 6.60 -4.79 -1.64
C MET A 53 6.93 -5.65 -2.88
N VAL A 54 6.28 -6.81 -3.00
CA VAL A 54 6.45 -7.69 -4.15
C VAL A 54 5.32 -7.43 -5.15
N GLU A 55 5.65 -6.79 -6.26
CA GLU A 55 4.70 -6.45 -7.34
C GLU A 55 4.35 -7.66 -8.23
N THR A 56 5.09 -8.77 -8.10
CA THR A 56 4.97 -9.98 -8.91
C THR A 56 4.78 -11.22 -8.04
N GLY A 57 4.07 -12.22 -8.54
CA GLY A 57 3.87 -13.48 -7.82
C GLY A 57 2.87 -14.40 -8.50
N GLU A 58 3.06 -15.71 -8.32
CA GLU A 58 2.08 -16.70 -8.73
C GLU A 58 0.86 -16.63 -7.81
N LYS A 59 -0.35 -16.50 -8.38
CA LYS A 59 -1.60 -16.32 -7.61
C LYS A 59 -1.92 -17.50 -6.69
N ASP A 60 -1.39 -18.68 -7.02
CA ASP A 60 -1.57 -19.95 -6.34
C ASP A 60 -0.31 -20.39 -5.57
N ALA A 61 0.69 -19.51 -5.43
CA ALA A 61 1.93 -19.82 -4.72
C ALA A 61 1.69 -20.34 -3.29
N SER A 62 0.64 -19.85 -2.61
CA SER A 62 0.25 -20.34 -1.28
C SER A 62 -0.25 -21.78 -1.26
N GLN A 63 -0.73 -22.31 -2.39
CA GLN A 63 -1.19 -23.70 -2.51
C GLN A 63 -0.03 -24.65 -2.82
N LYS A 64 1.03 -24.16 -3.46
CA LYS A 64 2.23 -24.94 -3.82
C LYS A 64 3.33 -24.89 -2.77
N ILE A 65 3.22 -24.00 -1.78
CA ILE A 65 4.29 -23.76 -0.82
C ILE A 65 4.67 -25.03 -0.06
N ASP A 66 3.68 -25.86 0.28
CA ASP A 66 3.92 -27.11 1.01
C ASP A 66 4.70 -28.12 0.17
N GLU A 67 4.38 -28.22 -1.13
CA GLU A 67 5.13 -29.06 -2.07
C GLU A 67 6.56 -28.56 -2.27
N ILE A 68 6.73 -27.25 -2.46
CA ILE A 68 8.04 -26.64 -2.70
C ILE A 68 8.96 -26.77 -1.47
N VAL A 69 8.43 -26.54 -0.28
CA VAL A 69 9.22 -26.50 0.97
C VAL A 69 9.41 -27.90 1.56
N TYR A 70 8.37 -28.74 1.54
CA TYR A 70 8.38 -30.03 2.23
C TYR A 70 8.40 -31.25 1.30
N GLY A 71 8.21 -31.05 -0.02
CA GLY A 71 8.07 -32.14 -0.98
C GLY A 71 6.76 -32.91 -0.82
N HIS A 72 6.56 -33.96 -1.62
CA HIS A 72 5.43 -34.87 -1.43
C HIS A 72 5.65 -35.71 -0.16
N LYS A 73 4.74 -35.62 0.81
CA LYS A 73 4.65 -36.62 1.87
C LYS A 73 4.27 -37.97 1.23
N LYS A 74 5.17 -38.94 1.34
CA LYS A 74 4.93 -40.34 1.00
C LYS A 74 3.94 -40.99 1.96
#